data_AF-A0A136NIJ6-F1
#
_entry.id   AF-A0A136NIJ6-F1
#
_cell.length_a   1.000
_cell.length_b   1.000
_cell.length_c   1.000
_cell.angle_alpha   90.00
_cell.angle_beta   90.00
_cell.angle_gamma   90.00
#
_symmetry.space_group_name_H-M   'P 1'
#
loop_
_entity.id
_entity.type
_entity.pdbx_description
1 polymer ?
#
loop_
_entity_poly.entity_id
_entity_poly.type
_entity_poly.pdbx_seq_one_letter_code
_entity_poly.pdbx_strand_id
1 'polypeptide(L)' 'GRISGREIDKFALTGLLKIEAAKINVPILKDSIGYLECKLEDKIVTGDHTLFIGKVVREKTDVQKTRLYHISN' A
#
# COMPACT_ATOMS: atom_id res chain seq x y z
N GLY A 1 -10.41 -1.65 -5.99
CA GLY A 1 -11.32 -1.46 -4.84
C GLY A 1 -12.61 -0.80 -5.31
N ARG A 2 -13.75 -1.03 -4.64
CA ARG A 2 -15.07 -0.51 -5.08
C ARG A 2 -15.59 0.68 -4.26
N ILE A 3 -15.00 0.94 -3.08
CA ILE A 3 -15.45 1.97 -2.13
C ILE A 3 -14.33 3.00 -1.93
N SER A 4 -14.66 4.29 -1.98
CA SER A 4 -13.75 5.42 -1.75
C SER A 4 -13.52 5.66 -0.25
N GLY A 5 -12.35 6.17 0.11
CA GLY A 5 -11.99 6.53 1.50
C GLY A 5 -12.06 8.03 1.77
N ARG A 6 -12.63 8.80 0.84
CA ARG A 6 -12.73 10.26 0.94
C ARG A 6 -13.53 10.68 2.18
N GLU A 7 -14.59 9.95 2.48
CA GLU A 7 -15.53 10.25 3.58
C GLU A 7 -15.67 9.08 4.57
N ILE A 8 -15.03 7.94 4.28
CA ILE A 8 -15.18 6.69 5.03
C ILE A 8 -13.81 6.23 5.51
N ASP A 9 -13.70 5.94 6.81
CA ASP A 9 -12.56 5.20 7.35
C ASP A 9 -12.64 3.73 6.91
N LYS A 10 -11.84 3.39 5.90
CA LYS A 10 -11.78 2.02 5.38
C LYS A 10 -11.24 1.03 6.40
N PHE A 11 -10.36 1.44 7.32
CA PHE A 11 -9.84 0.53 8.34
C PHE A 11 -10.94 0.16 9.32
N ALA A 12 -11.72 1.14 9.80
CA ALA A 12 -12.88 0.89 10.65
C ALA A 12 -13.93 0.01 9.94
N LEU A 13 -14.24 0.32 8.68
CA LEU A 13 -15.23 -0.45 7.89
C LEU A 13 -14.82 -1.90 7.64
N THR A 14 -13.53 -2.17 7.42
CA THR A 14 -13.03 -3.50 7.04
C THR A 14 -12.48 -4.33 8.19
N GLY A 15 -12.22 -3.71 9.34
CA GLY A 15 -11.54 -4.35 10.46
C GLY A 15 -10.05 -4.62 10.22
N LEU A 16 -9.46 -4.05 9.16
CA LEU A 16 -8.04 -4.24 8.86
C LEU A 16 -7.15 -3.61 9.93
N LEU A 17 -6.18 -4.40 10.42
CA LEU A 17 -5.25 -3.96 11.45
C LEU A 17 -4.04 -3.23 10.88
N LYS A 18 -3.63 -2.17 11.58
CA LYS A 18 -2.46 -1.33 11.26
C LYS A 18 -1.32 -1.61 12.22
N ILE A 19 -0.09 -1.51 11.73
CA ILE A 19 1.13 -1.41 12.54
C ILE A 19 1.96 -0.20 12.08
N GLU A 20 2.85 0.28 12.93
CA GLU A 20 3.77 1.38 12.57
C GLU A 20 4.83 0.93 11.57
N ALA A 21 5.14 1.82 10.61
CA ALA A 21 6.27 1.67 9.72
C ALA A 21 7.57 2.09 10.42
N ALA A 22 8.72 1.61 9.95
CA ALA A 22 10.01 1.89 10.61
C ALA A 22 10.74 3.13 10.06
N LYS A 23 10.49 3.52 8.81
CA LYS A 23 11.22 4.58 8.09
C LYS A 23 10.31 5.67 7.51
N ILE A 24 8.99 5.51 7.61
CA ILE A 24 7.97 6.46 7.12
C ILE A 24 6.84 6.65 8.14
N ASN A 25 6.04 7.71 8.00
CA ASN A 25 4.97 8.10 8.94
C ASN A 25 3.56 7.63 8.49
N VAL A 26 3.49 6.55 7.71
CA VAL A 26 2.23 5.95 7.23
C VAL A 26 2.10 4.52 7.74
N PRO A 27 0.87 4.02 7.97
CA PRO A 27 0.67 2.70 8.56
C PRO A 27 0.94 1.57 7.57
N ILE A 28 1.33 0.41 8.10
CA ILE A 28 1.45 -0.86 7.38
C ILE A 28 0.26 -1.76 7.71
N LEU A 29 -0.25 -2.50 6.73
CA LEU A 29 -1.25 -3.55 6.96
C LEU A 29 -0.60 -4.76 7.65
N LYS A 30 -1.05 -5.05 8.87
CA LYS A 30 -0.49 -6.11 9.74
C LYS A 30 -0.43 -7.46 9.04
N ASP A 31 -1.49 -7.82 8.33
CA ASP A 31 -1.67 -9.16 7.78
C ASP A 31 -1.22 -9.30 6.31
N SER A 32 -0.61 -8.26 5.75
CA SER A 32 -0.04 -8.31 4.39
C SER A 32 1.05 -9.40 4.26
N ILE A 33 1.20 -9.95 3.06
CA ILE A 33 2.32 -10.85 2.72
C ILE A 33 3.65 -10.11 2.68
N GLY A 34 3.63 -8.82 2.35
CA GLY A 34 4.80 -7.98 2.32
C GLY A 34 4.43 -6.54 2.06
N TYR A 35 5.38 -5.66 2.32
CA TYR A 35 5.23 -4.22 2.11
C TYR A 35 6.57 -3.59 1.75
N LEU A 36 6.49 -2.47 1.06
CA LEU A 36 7.59 -1.58 0.75
C LEU A 36 7.31 -0.25 1.40
N GLU A 37 8.23 0.22 2.24
CA GLU A 37 8.21 1.58 2.74
C GLU A 37 8.94 2.46 1.72
N CYS A 38 8.23 3.45 1.17
CA CYS A 38 8.75 4.29 0.10
C CYS A 38 8.67 5.78 0.46
N LYS A 39 9.66 6.55 0.03
CA LYS A 39 9.60 8.02 -0.03
C LYS A 39 9.31 8.47 -1.46
N LEU A 40 8.56 9.54 -1.63
CA LEU A 40 8.31 10.11 -2.95
C LEU A 40 9.60 10.72 -3.49
N GLU A 41 10.05 10.21 -4.64
CA GLU A 41 11.22 10.72 -5.37
C GLU A 41 10.78 11.68 -6.48
N ASP A 42 9.72 11.34 -7.21
CA ASP A 42 9.21 12.18 -8.32
C ASP A 42 7.70 11.98 -8.58
N LYS A 43 7.08 12.95 -9.24
CA LYS A 43 5.69 12.96 -9.67
C LYS A 43 5.57 13.56 -11.08
N ILE A 44 5.21 12.74 -12.05
CA ILE A 44 5.14 13.11 -13.47
C ILE A 44 3.68 13.12 -13.93
N VAL A 45 3.21 14.23 -14.49
CA VAL A 45 1.87 14.33 -15.10
C VAL A 45 1.93 13.79 -16.52
N THR A 46 1.13 12.76 -16.81
CA THR A 46 1.14 12.06 -18.11
C THR A 46 -0.17 12.26 -18.89
N GLY A 47 -0.84 13.38 -18.67
CA GLY A 47 -2.17 13.67 -19.21
C GLY A 47 -3.26 13.51 -18.14
N ASP A 48 -4.12 12.51 -18.28
CA ASP A 48 -5.19 12.18 -17.35
C ASP A 48 -4.72 11.36 -16.12
N HIS A 49 -3.45 10.94 -16.11
CA HIS A 49 -2.82 10.22 -15.01
C HIS A 49 -1.63 10.98 -14.44
N THR A 50 -1.26 10.60 -13.21
CA THR A 50 -0.02 11.03 -12.56
C THR A 50 0.78 9.79 -12.21
N LEU A 51 2.01 9.69 -12.73
CA LEU A 51 2.97 8.66 -12.37
C LEU A 51 3.76 9.12 -11.14
N PHE A 52 3.76 8.32 -10.08
CA PHE A 52 4.55 8.57 -8.87
C PHE A 52 5.74 7.63 -8.83
N ILE A 53 6.95 8.18 -8.64
CA ILE A 53 8.18 7.42 -8.48
C ILE A 53 8.53 7.37 -6.99
N GLY A 54 8.58 6.15 -6.44
CA GLY A 54 8.87 5.93 -5.02
C GLY A 54 10.22 5.27 -4.82
N LYS A 55 11.08 5.86 -3.98
CA LYS A 55 12.33 5.25 -3.52
C LYS A 55 12.06 4.32 -2.34
N VAL A 56 12.35 3.04 -2.51
CA VAL A 56 12.25 2.05 -1.42
C VAL A 56 13.33 2.36 -0.37
N VAL A 57 12.89 2.55 0.88
CA VAL A 57 13.77 2.80 2.03
C VAL A 57 13.78 1.63 3.02
N ARG A 58 12.82 0.71 2.89
CA ARG A 58 12.75 -0.56 3.62
C ARG A 58 11.72 -1.48 2.97
N GLU A 59 11.95 -2.78 3.09
CA GLU A 59 11.05 -3.84 2.66
C GLU A 59 10.88 -4.90 3.75
N LYS A 60 9.75 -5.60 3.73
CA LYS A 60 9.57 -6.86 4.47
C LYS A 60 8.64 -7.77 3.68
N THR A 61 8.93 -9.06 3.70
CA THR A 61 8.07 -10.10 3.14
C THR A 61 8.00 -11.28 4.10
N ASP A 62 6.82 -11.88 4.20
CA ASP A 62 6.56 -13.15 4.85
C ASP A 62 6.51 -14.23 3.76
N VAL A 63 7.62 -14.96 3.62
CA VAL A 63 7.79 -15.98 2.57
C VAL A 63 6.91 -17.21 2.78
N GLN A 64 6.27 -17.35 3.94
CA GLN A 64 5.39 -18.48 4.24
C GLN A 64 3.95 -18.26 3.78
N LYS A 65 3.58 -17.01 3.44
CA LYS A 65 2.24 -16.69 2.95
C LYS A 65 2.12 -16.90 1.44
N THR A 66 0.94 -17.34 1.01
CA THR A 66 0.63 -17.55 -0.41
C THR A 66 0.29 -16.24 -1.12
N ARG A 67 0.83 -16.04 -2.32
CA ARG A 67 0.46 -14.91 -3.19
C ARG A 67 -0.90 -15.14 -3.83
N LEU A 68 -1.73 -14.10 -3.83
CA LEU A 68 -2.96 -14.07 -4.60
C LEU A 68 -2.70 -13.35 -5.93
N TYR A 69 -3.17 -13.94 -7.03
CA TYR A 69 -3.12 -13.32 -8.35
C TYR A 69 -4.55 -12.98 -8.77
N HIS A 70 -4.76 -11.74 -9.18
CA HIS A 70 -5.99 -11.38 -9.86
C HIS A 70 -5.87 -11.82 -11.32
N ILE A 71 -6.49 -12.94 -11.66
CA ILE A 71 -6.60 -13.42 -13.03
C ILE A 71 -7.98 -12.99 -13.52
N SER A 72 -8.02 -11.94 -14.35
CA SER A 72 -9.24 -11.54 -15.04
C SER A 72 -9.43 -12.50 -16.22
N ASN A 73 -10.56 -13.21 -16.26
CA ASN A 73 -11.01 -13.91 -17.48
C ASN A 73 -11.57 -12.92 -18.50
#